data_AF-A0A4Y2Q5W8-F1
#
_entry.id   AF-A0A4Y2Q5W8-F1
#
_cell.length_a   1.000
_cell.length_b   1.000
_cell.length_c   1.000
_cell.angle_alpha   90.00
_cell.angle_beta   90.00
_cell.angle_gamma   90.00
#
_symmetry.space_group_name_H-M   'P 1'
#
loop_
_entity.id
_entity.type
_entity.pdbx_description
1 polymer ?
#
loop_
_entity_poly.entity_id
_entity_poly.type
_entity_poly.pdbx_seq_one_letter_code
_entity_poly.pdbx_strand_id
1 'polypeptide(L)'
;MDNVYSFVNDIQEPDDMAPASNDRFLLSGKLTNELILHLCQKQFETINIVIANKNSSSKMPRWNSFQLHTYIKQKIAEHPNITNIKYTRQSKLLFSTSDPVCAAKLLTLQTVLDTPVSTDVIW
;
A
#
# COMPACT_ATOMS: atom_id res chain seq x y z
N MET A 1 -13.62 -47.52 -37.22
CA MET A 1 -12.64 -47.42 -36.12
C MET A 1 -11.61 -46.39 -36.53
N ASP A 2 -11.64 -45.13 -36.14
CA ASP A 2 -12.60 -44.33 -35.41
C ASP A 2 -12.53 -42.89 -35.92
N ASN A 3 -13.70 -42.27 -35.93
CA ASN A 3 -14.05 -40.85 -35.85
C ASN A 3 -12.92 -39.80 -35.85
N VAL A 4 -12.89 -38.79 -36.75
CA VAL A 4 -13.89 -37.73 -37.08
C VAL A 4 -13.66 -36.41 -36.30
N TYR A 5 -13.71 -35.31 -37.06
CA TYR A 5 -13.74 -33.87 -36.72
C TYR A 5 -12.44 -33.14 -36.35
N SER A 6 -11.80 -32.56 -37.38
CA SER A 6 -11.31 -31.18 -37.31
C SER A 6 -12.50 -30.21 -37.28
N PHE A 7 -12.56 -29.25 -36.37
CA PHE A 7 -13.07 -27.88 -36.61
C PHE A 7 -12.78 -26.98 -35.38
N VAL A 8 -11.86 -26.02 -35.59
CA VAL A 8 -11.95 -24.59 -35.24
C VAL A 8 -11.86 -24.13 -33.76
N ASN A 9 -10.87 -23.25 -33.60
CA ASN A 9 -10.83 -22.01 -32.81
C ASN A 9 -10.11 -21.93 -31.45
N ASP A 10 -9.42 -20.80 -31.38
CA ASP A 10 -9.21 -19.90 -30.27
C ASP A 10 -7.90 -19.99 -29.46
N ILE A 11 -7.33 -18.79 -29.36
CA ILE A 11 -6.13 -18.35 -28.65
C ILE A 11 -6.24 -18.74 -27.18
N GLN A 12 -5.17 -19.28 -26.60
CA GLN A 12 -4.93 -19.12 -25.18
C GLN A 12 -3.44 -18.85 -24.95
N GLU A 13 -3.14 -17.56 -24.78
CA GLU A 13 -1.97 -17.13 -24.02
C GLU A 13 -2.02 -17.78 -22.63
N PRO A 14 -0.89 -18.17 -22.02
CA PRO A 14 -0.91 -18.77 -20.70
C PRO A 14 -1.43 -17.76 -19.67
N ASP A 15 -2.59 -18.08 -19.11
CA ASP A 15 -3.21 -17.51 -17.92
C ASP A 15 -2.26 -17.55 -16.70
N ASP A 16 -2.47 -16.55 -15.84
CA ASP A 16 -2.00 -16.44 -14.46
C ASP A 16 -0.52 -16.07 -14.22
N MET A 17 -0.14 -14.87 -14.64
CA MET A 17 0.63 -14.02 -13.72
C MET A 17 -0.29 -13.59 -12.57
N ALA A 18 -0.37 -14.41 -11.52
CA ALA A 18 -0.84 -13.96 -10.23
C ALA A 18 -0.08 -12.68 -9.84
N PRO A 19 -0.73 -11.64 -9.29
CA PRO A 19 -0.02 -10.59 -8.57
C PRO A 19 0.48 -11.19 -7.24
N ALA A 20 1.44 -12.10 -7.33
CA ALA A 20 2.17 -12.59 -6.18
C ALA A 20 3.09 -11.46 -5.73
N SER A 21 2.67 -10.68 -4.74
CA SER A 21 3.45 -10.52 -3.50
C SER A 21 2.99 -9.38 -2.57
N ASN A 22 1.70 -9.16 -2.34
CA ASN A 22 1.29 -8.30 -1.20
C ASN A 22 0.61 -9.08 -0.08
N ASP A 23 -0.01 -10.24 -0.37
CA ASP A 23 -0.78 -11.00 0.62
C ASP A 23 0.05 -11.81 1.62
N ARG A 24 1.33 -12.10 1.33
CA ARG A 24 2.20 -12.86 2.26
C ARG A 24 2.71 -12.03 3.44
N PHE A 25 2.60 -10.71 3.40
CA PHE A 25 3.05 -9.82 4.47
C PHE A 25 1.98 -9.59 5.55
N LEU A 26 0.99 -10.48 5.74
CA LEU A 26 -0.16 -10.20 6.61
C LEU A 26 -0.41 -11.21 7.75
N LEU A 27 0.45 -12.20 8.01
CA LEU A 27 0.12 -13.31 8.93
C LEU A 27 0.96 -13.48 10.20
N SER A 28 1.55 -12.43 10.77
CA SER A 28 2.18 -12.54 12.10
C SER A 28 2.15 -11.21 12.84
N GLY A 29 1.94 -11.18 14.15
CA GLY A 29 2.16 -9.95 14.94
C GLY A 29 3.59 -9.37 14.86
N LYS A 30 4.50 -10.02 14.11
CA LYS A 30 5.90 -9.63 13.81
C LYS A 30 6.08 -8.78 12.54
N LEU A 31 5.02 -8.48 11.79
CA LEU A 31 5.11 -7.86 10.45
C LEU A 31 5.80 -6.50 10.44
N THR A 32 5.54 -5.63 11.42
CA THR A 32 6.15 -4.30 11.44
C THR A 32 7.67 -4.40 11.56
N ASN A 33 8.19 -5.27 12.43
CA ASN A 33 9.64 -5.43 12.61
C ASN A 33 10.30 -6.05 11.38
N GLU A 34 9.65 -7.01 10.71
CA GLU A 34 10.16 -7.58 9.45
C GLU A 34 10.15 -6.56 8.32
N LEU A 35 9.09 -5.74 8.20
CA LEU A 35 9.03 -4.62 7.26
C LEU A 35 10.14 -3.60 7.53
N ILE A 36 10.37 -3.25 8.80
CA ILE A 36 11.47 -2.37 9.21
C ILE A 36 12.80 -2.98 8.79
N LEU A 37 13.07 -4.25 9.11
CA LEU A 37 14.32 -4.91 8.72
C LEU A 37 14.53 -4.89 7.22
N HIS A 38 13.49 -5.17 6.42
CA HIS A 38 13.57 -5.12 4.97
C HIS A 38 13.86 -3.71 4.46
N LEU A 39 13.19 -2.69 4.99
CA LEU A 39 13.42 -1.30 4.60
C LEU A 39 14.82 -0.82 5.04
N CYS A 40 15.32 -1.25 6.21
CA CYS A 40 16.65 -0.89 6.69
C CYS A 40 17.81 -1.53 5.88
N GLN A 41 17.54 -2.55 5.05
CA GLN A 41 18.56 -3.15 4.17
C GLN A 41 18.94 -2.24 2.98
N LYS A 42 18.20 -1.15 2.76
CA LYS A 42 18.44 -0.19 1.68
C LYS A 42 18.58 1.22 2.26
N GLN A 43 19.34 2.05 1.58
CA GLN A 43 19.31 3.50 1.81
C GLN A 43 18.26 4.10 0.89
N PHE A 44 17.28 4.79 1.48
CA PHE A 44 16.25 5.49 0.73
C PHE A 44 16.43 6.99 0.88
N GLU A 45 16.56 7.70 -0.23
CA GLU A 45 16.44 9.16 -0.23
C GLU A 45 15.00 9.56 0.13
N THR A 46 14.02 8.82 -0.37
CA THR A 46 12.61 8.97 -0.01
C THR A 46 11.88 7.64 -0.22
N ILE A 47 11.06 7.27 0.75
CA ILE A 47 10.07 6.20 0.70
C ILE A 47 8.71 6.86 0.53
N ASN A 48 8.01 6.53 -0.54
CA ASN A 48 6.68 7.03 -0.83
C ASN A 48 5.65 5.96 -0.48
N ILE A 49 4.77 6.28 0.47
CA ILE A 49 3.69 5.40 0.92
C ILE A 49 2.38 5.96 0.41
N VAL A 50 1.63 5.15 -0.32
CA VAL A 50 0.28 5.48 -0.75
C VAL A 50 -0.74 4.80 0.12
N ILE A 51 -1.71 5.59 0.58
CA ILE A 51 -2.86 5.14 1.35
C ILE A 51 -4.11 5.41 0.52
N ALA A 52 -4.82 4.34 0.19
CA ALA A 52 -6.05 4.38 -0.59
C ALA A 52 -7.24 3.91 0.24
N ASN A 53 -8.45 4.22 -0.22
CA ASN A 53 -9.65 3.62 0.36
C ASN A 53 -9.57 2.10 0.17
N LYS A 54 -9.87 1.34 1.23
CA LYS A 54 -9.88 -0.13 1.17
C LYS A 54 -10.85 -0.66 0.10
N ASN A 55 -11.95 0.04 -0.12
CA ASN A 55 -12.80 -0.17 -1.30
C ASN A 55 -12.19 0.59 -2.49
N SER A 56 -11.63 -0.15 -3.45
CA SER A 56 -10.95 0.40 -4.63
C SER A 56 -11.88 1.25 -5.53
N SER A 57 -13.19 1.04 -5.46
CA SER A 57 -14.19 1.86 -6.18
C SER A 57 -14.52 3.17 -5.47
N SER A 58 -14.09 3.34 -4.21
CA SER A 58 -14.35 4.53 -3.40
C SER A 58 -13.15 5.47 -3.36
N LYS A 59 -13.42 6.77 -3.32
CA LYS A 59 -12.37 7.80 -3.14
C LYS A 59 -12.05 7.99 -1.66
N MET A 60 -10.85 8.48 -1.33
CA MET A 60 -10.60 8.97 0.04
C MET A 60 -11.41 10.26 0.28
N PRO A 61 -12.01 10.43 1.46
CA PRO A 61 -12.51 11.73 1.89
C PRO A 61 -11.38 12.76 1.88
N ARG A 62 -11.70 14.00 1.51
CA ARG A 62 -10.76 15.12 1.66
C ARG A 62 -10.87 15.69 3.06
N TRP A 63 -10.09 15.15 3.97
CA TRP A 63 -9.90 15.71 5.30
C TRP A 63 -9.07 16.98 5.27
N ASN A 64 -9.37 17.89 6.22
CA ASN A 64 -8.55 19.08 6.38
C ASN A 64 -7.16 18.71 6.93
N SER A 65 -6.18 19.56 6.63
CA SER A 65 -4.77 19.28 6.98
C SER A 65 -4.58 19.12 8.49
N PHE A 66 -5.25 19.93 9.31
CA PHE A 66 -5.13 19.88 10.77
C PHE A 66 -5.58 18.54 11.36
N GLN A 67 -6.70 18.00 10.88
CA GLN A 67 -7.22 16.70 11.29
C GLN A 67 -6.24 15.58 10.94
N LEU A 68 -5.71 15.59 9.71
CA LEU A 68 -4.72 14.60 9.28
C LEU A 68 -3.45 14.67 10.12
N HIS A 69 -2.90 15.86 10.32
CA HIS A 69 -1.71 16.01 11.16
C HIS A 69 -1.95 15.56 12.60
N THR A 70 -3.11 15.87 13.17
CA THR A 70 -3.47 15.44 14.53
C THR A 70 -3.57 13.93 14.62
N TYR A 71 -4.27 13.30 13.67
CA TYR A 71 -4.39 11.84 13.60
C TYR A 71 -3.02 11.15 13.50
N ILE A 72 -2.16 11.63 12.59
CA ILE A 72 -0.83 11.05 12.38
C ILE A 72 0.04 11.21 13.63
N LYS A 73 0.03 12.37 14.27
CA LYS A 73 0.74 12.59 15.54
C LYS A 73 0.32 11.62 16.63
N GLN A 74 -0.96 11.29 16.71
CA GLN A 74 -1.49 10.36 17.70
C GLN A 74 -1.14 8.90 17.41
N LYS A 75 -1.01 8.52 16.12
CA LYS A 75 -0.78 7.12 15.72
C LYS A 75 0.69 6.78 15.46
N ILE A 76 1.50 7.76 15.09
CA ILE A 76 2.88 7.55 14.63
C ILE A 76 3.80 8.50 15.40
N ALA A 77 4.61 7.94 16.30
CA ALA A 77 5.55 8.73 17.10
C ALA A 77 6.62 9.42 16.23
N GLU A 78 7.04 8.76 15.15
CA GLU A 78 8.02 9.17 14.16
C GLU A 78 7.43 10.13 13.11
N HIS A 79 6.25 10.71 13.37
CA HIS A 79 5.64 11.72 12.49
C HIS A 79 6.55 12.92 12.14
N PRO A 80 7.54 13.37 12.97
CA PRO A 80 8.44 14.44 12.54
C PRO A 80 9.31 14.04 11.34
N ASN A 81 9.47 12.74 11.09
CA ASN A 81 10.25 12.21 9.96
C ASN A 81 9.42 12.16 8.66
N ILE A 82 8.14 12.54 8.69
CA ILE A 82 7.31 12.67 7.49
C ILE A 82 7.62 14.01 6.84
N THR A 83 8.16 13.97 5.63
CA THR A 83 8.57 15.16 4.88
C THR A 83 7.46 15.72 4.00
N ASN A 84 6.47 14.90 3.63
CA ASN A 84 5.36 15.33 2.79
C ASN A 84 4.07 14.55 3.08
N ILE A 85 2.93 15.25 3.01
CA ILE A 85 1.59 14.67 3.04
C ILE A 85 0.78 15.38 1.96
N LYS A 86 0.30 14.65 0.94
CA LYS A 86 -0.54 15.23 -0.12
C LYS A 86 -1.57 14.25 -0.64
N TYR A 87 -2.61 14.79 -1.27
CA TYR A 87 -3.54 13.99 -2.07
C TYR A 87 -3.00 13.82 -3.49
N THR A 88 -3.04 12.59 -4.00
CA THR A 88 -2.78 12.30 -5.42
C THR A 88 -3.96 12.70 -6.29
N ARG A 89 -3.75 12.75 -7.62
CA ARG A 89 -4.83 12.98 -8.59
C ARG A 89 -5.94 11.92 -8.52
N GLN A 90 -5.61 10.71 -8.08
CA GLN A 90 -6.54 9.60 -7.90
C GLN A 90 -7.28 9.62 -6.56
N SER A 91 -7.20 10.73 -5.80
CA SER A 91 -7.81 10.84 -4.47
C SER A 91 -7.29 9.77 -3.49
N LYS A 92 -5.99 9.48 -3.55
CA LYS A 92 -5.26 8.69 -2.54
C LYS A 92 -4.40 9.65 -1.71
N LEU A 93 -4.07 9.28 -0.48
CA LEU A 93 -3.06 9.99 0.29
C LEU A 93 -1.68 9.48 -0.08
N LEU A 94 -0.73 10.39 -0.16
CA LEU A 94 0.69 10.10 -0.32
C LEU A 94 1.43 10.68 0.88
N PHE A 95 2.21 9.82 1.52
CA PHE A 95 3.18 10.18 2.54
C PHE A 95 4.58 9.96 2.00
N SER A 96 5.49 10.86 2.32
CA SER A 96 6.92 10.71 2.01
C SER A 96 7.73 10.77 3.30
N THR A 97 8.69 9.85 3.45
CA THR A 97 9.64 9.83 4.57
C THR A 97 10.92 9.11 4.13
N SER A 98 12.08 9.47 4.66
CA SER A 98 13.30 8.69 4.50
C SER A 98 13.51 7.69 5.63
N ASP A 99 12.69 7.73 6.69
CA ASP A 99 12.81 6.88 7.86
C ASP A 99 12.06 5.54 7.66
N PRO A 100 12.78 4.40 7.60
CA PRO A 100 12.19 3.06 7.48
C PRO A 100 11.17 2.74 8.58
N VAL A 101 11.37 3.24 9.80
CA VAL A 101 10.47 2.97 10.92
C VAL A 101 9.16 3.72 10.73
N CYS A 102 9.23 4.99 10.35
CA CYS A 102 8.07 5.79 10.00
C CYS A 102 7.29 5.17 8.83
N ALA A 103 7.99 4.76 7.77
CA ALA A 103 7.38 4.10 6.61
C ALA A 103 6.65 2.79 6.98
N ALA A 104 7.29 1.93 7.78
CA ALA A 104 6.68 0.68 8.23
C ALA A 104 5.41 0.94 9.06
N LYS A 105 5.41 1.94 9.94
CA LYS A 105 4.22 2.30 10.72
C LYS A 105 3.10 2.83 9.83
N LEU A 106 3.41 3.67 8.85
CA LEU A 106 2.44 4.13 7.85
C LEU A 106 1.83 2.94 7.09
N LEU A 107 2.63 1.95 6.69
CA LEU A 107 2.16 0.74 6.01
C LEU A 107 1.23 -0.11 6.87
N THR A 108 1.35 -0.06 8.19
CA THR A 108 0.49 -0.84 9.10
C THR A 108 -0.86 -0.18 9.41
N LEU A 109 -1.12 1.03 8.89
CA LEU A 109 -2.39 1.72 9.12
C LEU A 109 -3.54 0.96 8.45
N GLN A 110 -4.53 0.58 9.26
CA GLN A 110 -5.77 -0.07 8.78
C GLN A 110 -6.92 0.92 8.57
N THR A 111 -6.86 2.07 9.24
CA THR A 111 -7.82 3.16 9.11
C THR A 111 -7.10 4.50 9.07
N VAL A 112 -7.75 5.52 8.53
CA VAL A 112 -7.37 6.93 8.66
C VAL A 112 -8.65 7.71 8.93
N LEU A 113 -8.73 8.43 10.06
CA LEU A 113 -9.92 9.20 10.46
C LEU A 113 -11.23 8.41 10.21
N ASP A 114 -11.27 7.20 10.77
CA ASP A 114 -12.38 6.22 10.70
C ASP A 114 -12.69 5.63 9.32
N THR A 115 -11.97 6.01 8.27
CA THR A 115 -12.09 5.38 6.95
C THR A 115 -11.14 4.18 6.85
N PRO A 116 -11.62 2.97 6.54
CA PRO A 116 -10.76 1.82 6.28
C PRO A 116 -9.88 2.03 5.05
N VAL A 117 -8.61 1.67 5.15
CA VAL A 117 -7.62 1.94 4.09
C VAL A 117 -6.84 0.68 3.70
N SER A 118 -6.26 0.74 2.50
CA SER A 118 -5.17 -0.11 2.05
C SER A 118 -3.93 0.74 1.86
N THR A 119 -2.76 0.16 2.15
CA THR A 119 -1.47 0.84 2.13
C THR A 119 -0.53 0.13 1.16
N ASP A 120 0.35 0.89 0.50
CA ASP A 120 1.35 0.33 -0.41
C ASP A 120 2.57 1.26 -0.53
N VAL A 121 3.71 0.72 -0.94
CA VAL A 121 4.93 1.49 -1.25
C VAL A 121 5.02 1.72 -2.75
N ILE A 122 5.40 2.94 -3.15
CA ILE A 122 5.71 3.25 -4.55
C ILE A 122 7.17 3.66 -4.65
N TRP A 123 7.90 3.04 -5.58
CA TRP A 123 9.31 3.30 -5.87
C TRP A 123 9.48 4.36 -6.94
#